data_AF-A0A4Q3C721-F1
#
_entry.id   AF-A0A4Q3C721-F1
#
_cell.length_a   1.000
_cell.length_b   1.000
_cell.length_c   1.000
_cell.angle_alpha   90.00
_cell.angle_beta   90.00
_cell.angle_gamma   90.00
#
_symmetry.space_group_name_H-M   'P 1'
#
loop_
_entity.id
_entity.type
_entity.pdbx_description
1 polymer ?
#
loop_
_entity_poly.entity_id
_entity_poly.type
_entity_poly.pdbx_seq_one_letter_code
_entity_poly.pdbx_strand_id
1 'polypeptide(L)'
;DRRARTPACEIDLIATKKNLLVFVEVKMRARHETALESVTPGLRRRIEQAARIWTTSRHKLQNHNWRFDIVLMSPGHLPRHMADAWRAEN
;
A
#
# COMPACT_ATOMS: atom_id res chain seq x y z
N ASP A 1 9.64 -5.72 -1.72
CA ASP A 1 10.20 -5.21 -0.45
C ASP A 1 9.22 -5.48 0.68
N ARG A 2 9.71 -5.56 1.92
CA ARG A 2 8.89 -5.74 3.12
C ARG A 2 9.26 -4.67 4.14
N ARG A 3 8.26 -3.99 4.72
CA ARG A 3 8.42 -2.90 5.70
C ARG A 3 9.37 -1.81 5.22
N ALA A 4 9.10 -1.29 4.02
CA ALA A 4 9.90 -0.24 3.41
C ALA A 4 9.67 1.09 4.14
N ARG A 5 10.67 1.54 4.92
CA ARG A 5 10.60 2.81 5.64
C ARG A 5 10.97 3.98 4.74
N THR A 6 10.16 5.04 4.77
CA THR A 6 10.47 6.32 4.12
C THR A 6 10.20 7.46 5.10
N PRO A 7 10.69 8.69 4.83
CA PRO A 7 10.31 9.87 5.61
C PRO A 7 8.81 10.14 5.68
N ALA A 8 8.03 9.75 4.66
CA ALA A 8 6.58 9.97 4.64
C ALA A 8 5.82 8.96 5.51
N CYS A 9 6.10 7.67 5.34
CA CYS A 9 5.63 6.56 6.19
C CYS A 9 6.36 5.24 5.87
N GLU A 10 6.04 4.18 6.62
CA GLU A 10 6.38 2.80 6.26
C GLU A 10 5.33 2.23 5.31
N ILE A 11 5.77 1.45 4.32
CA ILE A 11 4.91 0.62 3.46
C ILE A 11 5.12 -0.84 3.81
N ASP A 12 4.07 -1.55 4.19
CA ASP A 12 4.17 -2.92 4.71
C ASP A 12 4.72 -3.90 3.68
N LEU A 13 4.18 -3.89 2.45
CA LEU A 13 4.64 -4.75 1.37
C LEU A 13 4.70 -3.99 0.06
N ILE A 14 5.75 -4.27 -0.72
CA ILE A 14 5.88 -3.79 -2.10
C ILE A 14 6.14 -4.99 -2.99
N ALA A 15 5.25 -5.22 -3.94
CA ALA A 15 5.33 -6.31 -4.90
C ALA A 15 5.40 -5.79 -6.33
N THR A 16 6.04 -6.55 -7.20
CA THR A 16 6.11 -6.28 -8.63
C THR A 16 5.48 -7.43 -9.41
N LYS A 17 4.69 -7.11 -10.44
CA LYS A 17 4.19 -8.10 -11.42
C LYS A 17 4.15 -7.46 -12.80
N LYS A 18 5.00 -7.92 -13.73
CA LYS A 18 5.19 -7.27 -15.03
C LYS A 18 5.47 -5.76 -14.82
N ASN A 19 4.76 -4.87 -15.53
CA ASN A 19 4.89 -3.42 -15.40
C ASN A 19 4.00 -2.80 -14.29
N LEU A 20 3.69 -3.56 -13.24
CA LEU A 20 2.84 -3.11 -12.13
C LEU A 20 3.63 -3.16 -10.81
N LEU A 21 3.69 -2.03 -10.12
CA LEU A 21 4.07 -1.93 -8.73
C LEU A 21 2.83 -1.92 -7.85
N VAL A 22 2.83 -2.80 -6.86
CA VAL A 22 1.75 -2.92 -5.89
C VAL A 22 2.28 -2.53 -4.52
N PHE A 23 1.77 -1.43 -3.97
CA PHE A 23 2.04 -0.98 -2.62
C PHE A 23 0.88 -1.45 -1.75
N VAL A 24 1.17 -2.27 -0.75
CA VAL A 24 0.14 -2.88 0.10
C VAL A 24 0.27 -2.34 1.50
N GLU A 25 -0.85 -1.85 2.03
CA GLU A 25 -1.01 -1.51 3.44
C GLU A 25 -1.79 -2.62 4.15
N VAL A 26 -1.32 -3.07 5.32
CA VAL A 26 -2.00 -4.08 6.14
C VAL A 26 -2.61 -3.41 7.36
N LYS A 27 -3.93 -3.55 7.53
CA LYS A 27 -4.65 -2.98 8.68
C LYS A 27 -5.26 -4.06 9.54
N MET A 28 -4.83 -4.11 10.80
CA MET A 28 -5.39 -4.97 11.83
C MET A 28 -6.26 -4.18 12.81
N ARG A 29 -7.52 -4.59 12.92
CA ARG A 29 -8.51 -4.06 13.89
C ARG A 29 -9.46 -5.17 14.33
N ALA A 30 -10.29 -4.87 15.33
CA ALA A 30 -11.29 -5.79 15.85
C ALA A 30 -12.27 -6.29 14.76
N ARG A 31 -12.61 -5.43 13.80
CA ARG A 31 -13.48 -5.76 12.66
C ARG A 31 -12.92 -5.22 11.33
N HIS A 32 -13.22 -5.87 10.22
CA HIS A 32 -12.75 -5.43 8.89
C HIS A 32 -13.25 -4.02 8.53
N GLU A 33 -14.46 -3.64 8.94
CA GLU A 33 -15.02 -2.31 8.70
C GLU A 33 -14.16 -1.24 9.38
N THR A 34 -13.82 -1.45 10.65
CA THR A 34 -12.95 -0.53 11.41
C THR A 34 -11.52 -0.49 10.86
N ALA A 35 -11.02 -1.59 10.28
CA ALA A 35 -9.74 -1.61 9.57
C ALA A 35 -9.82 -0.78 8.28
N LEU A 36 -10.91 -0.90 7.53
CA LEU A 36 -11.13 -0.15 6.29
C LEU A 36 -11.30 1.36 6.56
N GLU A 37 -12.08 1.73 7.58
CA GLU A 37 -12.26 3.13 8.02
C GLU A 37 -10.93 3.79 8.43
N SER A 38 -9.97 3.01 8.91
CA SER A 38 -8.63 3.51 9.25
C SER A 38 -7.79 3.91 8.03
N VAL A 39 -8.22 3.54 6.82
CA VAL A 39 -7.57 3.95 5.55
C VAL A 39 -8.12 5.30 5.09
N THR A 40 -7.79 6.31 5.88
CA THR A 40 -8.20 7.69 5.68
C THR A 40 -7.53 8.30 4.43
N PRO A 41 -8.11 9.38 3.85
CA PRO A 41 -7.46 10.12 2.76
C PRO A 41 -6.05 10.62 3.12
N GLY A 42 -5.81 10.99 4.38
CA GLY A 42 -4.49 11.40 4.87
C GLY A 42 -3.47 10.27 4.84
N LEU A 43 -3.87 9.05 5.23
CA LEU A 43 -3.01 7.87 5.12
C LEU A 43 -2.67 7.56 3.66
N ARG A 44 -3.66 7.60 2.75
CA ARG A 44 -3.45 7.34 1.31
C ARG A 44 -2.39 8.27 0.73
N ARG A 45 -2.50 9.59 1.01
CA ARG A 45 -1.50 10.58 0.59
C ARG A 45 -0.09 10.28 1.11
N ARG A 46 0.05 9.84 2.37
CA ARG A 46 1.36 9.47 2.94
C ARG A 46 1.95 8.22 2.29
N ILE A 47 1.11 7.23 1.96
CA ILE A 47 1.54 6.02 1.25
C ILE A 47 1.97 6.36 -0.18
N GLU A 48 1.24 7.24 -0.87
CA GLU A 48 1.62 7.73 -2.20
C GLU A 48 2.96 8.48 -2.18
N GLN A 49 3.18 9.34 -1.19
CA GLN A 49 4.47 10.01 -0.99
C GLN A 49 5.60 9.00 -0.70
N ALA A 50 5.33 7.99 0.13
CA ALA A 50 6.28 6.92 0.40
C ALA A 50 6.60 6.12 -0.87
N ALA A 51 5.61 5.83 -1.71
CA ALA A 51 5.80 5.16 -3.00
C ALA A 51 6.70 5.98 -3.95
N ARG A 52 6.48 7.30 -4.04
CA ARG A 52 7.36 8.24 -4.77
C ARG A 52 8.79 8.16 -4.26
N ILE A 53 9.00 8.32 -2.96
CA ILE A 53 10.34 8.28 -2.36
C ILE A 53 11.02 6.91 -2.60
N TRP A 54 10.28 5.82 -2.43
CA TRP A 54 10.82 4.48 -2.60
C TRP A 54 11.23 4.18 -4.05
N THR A 55 10.50 4.72 -5.03
CA THR A 55 10.80 4.54 -6.46
C THR A 55 11.91 5.45 -6.98
N THR A 56 12.20 6.60 -6.35
CA THR A 56 13.19 7.59 -6.81
C THR A 56 14.55 6.98 -7.16
N SER A 57 15.09 6.09 -6.33
CA SER A 57 16.42 5.48 -6.55
C SER A 57 16.40 4.21 -7.42
N ARG A 58 15.24 3.86 -8.01
CA ARG A 58 15.02 2.60 -8.72
C ARG A 58 14.60 2.84 -10.16
N HIS A 59 15.56 3.25 -11.00
CA HIS A 59 15.32 3.62 -12.41
C HIS A 59 14.50 2.60 -13.22
N LYS A 60 14.73 1.29 -13.03
CA LYS A 60 13.98 0.22 -13.74
C LYS A 60 12.48 0.19 -13.42
N LEU A 61 12.07 0.88 -12.36
CA LEU A 61 10.70 0.87 -11.83
C LEU A 61 9.94 2.17 -12.11
N GLN A 62 10.59 3.20 -12.67
CA GLN A 62 9.99 4.52 -12.90
C GLN A 62 8.78 4.47 -13.84
N ASN A 63 8.81 3.59 -14.85
CA ASN A 63 7.74 3.45 -15.84
C ASN A 63 6.66 2.42 -15.45
N HIS A 64 6.71 1.86 -14.22
CA HIS A 64 5.70 0.91 -13.78
C HIS A 64 4.43 1.66 -13.37
N ASN A 65 3.28 1.11 -13.76
CA ASN A 65 1.99 1.56 -13.25
C ASN A 65 1.91 1.25 -11.75
N TRP A 66 1.25 2.12 -10.98
CA TRP A 66 1.07 1.93 -9.55
C TRP A 66 -0.32 1.40 -9.22
N ARG A 67 -0.39 0.58 -8.19
CA ARG A 67 -1.62 0.12 -7.55
C ARG A 67 -1.43 0.13 -6.06
N PHE A 68 -2.43 0.60 -5.34
CA PHE A 68 -2.45 0.58 -3.90
C PHE A 68 -3.50 -0.42 -3.43
N ASP A 69 -3.05 -1.40 -2.67
CA ASP A 69 -3.88 -2.47 -2.15
C ASP A 69 -3.98 -2.34 -0.63
N ILE A 70 -5.08 -2.85 -0.06
CA ILE A 70 -5.26 -2.96 1.38
C ILE A 70 -5.47 -4.43 1.74
N VAL A 71 -4.81 -4.91 2.79
CA VAL A 71 -5.15 -6.19 3.42
C VAL A 71 -5.74 -5.90 4.79
N LEU A 72 -7.02 -6.24 4.96
CA LEU A 72 -7.72 -6.12 6.23
C LEU A 72 -7.54 -7.42 7.02
N MET A 73 -7.24 -7.27 8.31
CA MET A 73 -7.02 -8.35 9.24
C MET A 73 -7.90 -8.14 10.49
N SER A 74 -8.60 -9.18 10.92
CA SER A 74 -9.34 -9.18 12.18
C SER A 74 -9.26 -10.54 12.87
N PRO A 75 -9.23 -10.60 14.21
CA PRO A 75 -9.21 -11.87 14.94
C PRO A 75 -10.38 -12.76 14.54
N GLY A 76 -10.13 -14.06 14.28
CA GLY A 76 -11.17 -15.02 13.90
C GLY A 76 -11.68 -14.91 12.46
N HIS A 77 -11.13 -14.00 11.65
CA HIS A 77 -11.48 -13.85 10.23
C HIS A 77 -10.27 -14.09 9.33
N LEU A 78 -10.52 -14.63 8.13
CA LEU A 78 -9.50 -14.72 7.09
C LEU A 78 -9.09 -13.31 6.63
N PRO A 79 -7.83 -13.09 6.23
CA PRO A 79 -7.40 -11.83 5.64
C PRO A 79 -8.26 -11.47 4.43
N ARG A 80 -8.75 -10.22 4.37
CA ARG A 80 -9.47 -9.70 3.20
C ARG A 80 -8.57 -8.78 2.41
N HIS A 81 -8.15 -9.22 1.23
CA HIS A 81 -7.38 -8.42 0.29
C HIS A 81 -8.32 -7.60 -0.60
N MET A 82 -8.20 -6.28 -0.52
CA MET A 82 -8.81 -5.32 -1.42
C MET A 82 -7.75 -4.86 -2.42
N ALA A 83 -7.71 -5.53 -3.57
CA ALA A 83 -6.88 -5.11 -4.68
C ALA A 83 -7.44 -3.83 -5.29
N ASP A 84 -6.56 -2.97 -5.78
CA ASP A 84 -6.95 -1.71 -6.44
C ASP A 84 -7.86 -0.83 -5.55
N ALA A 85 -7.49 -0.73 -4.26
CA ALA A 85 -8.26 0.05 -3.30
C ALA A 85 -8.26 1.55 -3.66
N TRP A 86 -7.16 2.02 -4.28
CA TRP A 86 -7.13 3.28 -5.01
C TRP A 86 -5.96 3.31 -6.03
N ARG A 87 -6.02 4.30 -6.93
CA ARG A 87 -4.97 4.62 -7.90
C ARG A 87 -4.41 6.00 -7.63
N ALA A 88 -3.11 6.15 -7.86
CA ALA A 88 -2.45 7.44 -7.98
C ALA A 88 -1.56 7.43 -9.21
N GLU A 89 -1.31 8.60 -9.77
CA GLU A 89 -0.39 8.77 -10.91
C GLU A 89 1.06 8.61 -10.43
N ASN A 90 1.89 7.90 -11.19
CA ASN A 90 3.33 7.78 -10.91
C ASN A 90 4.07 9.03 -11.39
#